data_AF-A0AAD0MS58-F1
#
_entry.id   AF-A0AAD0MS58-F1
#
_cell.length_a   1.000
_cell.length_b   1.000
_cell.length_c   1.000
_cell.angle_alpha   90.00
_cell.angle_beta   90.00
_cell.angle_gamma   90.00
#
_symmetry.space_group_name_H-M   'P 1'
#
loop_
_entity.id
_entity.type
_entity.pdbx_description
1 polymer ?
#
loop_
_entity_poly.entity_id
_entity_poly.type
_entity_poly.pdbx_seq_one_letter_code
_entity_poly.pdbx_strand_id
1 'polypeptide(L)'
;MRRVKDTQTLDIFEVPVPVVPSPGSGNYAAQVSELVGMVLKDCPVDRYEVAAQMSRYSGDDVSKHMLDAWSSPARCDHNIPFYRIPLLEEVCQSHAFTDWIVHLRGGRVAYGREALAAEYGKLSRIQERVNADLRKLKKLMGEEE
;
A
#
# COMPACT_ATOMS: atom_id res chain seq x y z
N MET A 1 -21.53 -21.16 25.79
CA MET A 1 -21.67 -21.71 24.42
C MET A 1 -20.28 -21.91 23.83
N ARG A 2 -19.95 -23.13 23.38
CA ARG A 2 -18.67 -23.47 22.75
C ARG A 2 -18.68 -22.88 21.33
N ARG A 3 -17.80 -21.90 21.06
CA ARG A 3 -17.68 -21.27 19.74
C ARG A 3 -17.12 -22.30 18.76
N VAL A 4 -17.95 -22.83 17.87
CA VAL A 4 -17.52 -23.70 16.77
C VAL A 4 -16.89 -22.81 15.71
N LYS A 5 -15.69 -23.13 15.25
CA LYS A 5 -14.98 -22.37 14.21
C LYS A 5 -15.72 -22.60 12.88
N ASP A 6 -16.28 -21.54 12.31
CA ASP A 6 -16.88 -21.57 10.98
C ASP A 6 -15.76 -21.71 9.94
N THR A 7 -15.78 -22.79 9.18
CA THR A 7 -14.81 -23.11 8.12
C THR A 7 -15.36 -22.88 6.72
N GLN A 8 -16.61 -22.39 6.61
CA GLN A 8 -17.29 -22.19 5.33
C GLN A 8 -17.42 -20.71 4.96
N THR A 9 -17.48 -19.81 5.93
CA THR A 9 -17.40 -18.37 5.67
C THR A 9 -15.96 -17.98 5.38
N LEU A 10 -15.68 -17.58 4.14
CA LEU A 10 -14.41 -16.92 3.80
C LEU A 10 -14.25 -15.70 4.72
N ASP A 11 -13.10 -15.57 5.35
CA ASP A 11 -12.80 -14.41 6.20
C ASP A 11 -12.69 -13.18 5.30
N ILE A 12 -13.78 -12.43 5.22
CA ILE A 12 -13.90 -11.22 4.39
C ILE A 12 -12.92 -10.11 4.80
N PHE A 13 -12.30 -10.24 5.98
CA PHE A 13 -11.30 -9.31 6.51
C PHE A 13 -9.98 -10.04 6.78
N GLU A 14 -9.27 -10.36 5.69
CA GLU A 14 -7.97 -11.00 5.78
C GLU A 14 -6.90 -10.09 6.41
N VAL A 15 -6.17 -10.61 7.40
CA VAL A 15 -5.02 -9.91 7.98
C VAL A 15 -3.88 -9.96 6.96
N PRO A 16 -3.36 -8.80 6.51
CA PRO A 16 -2.26 -8.77 5.56
C PRO A 16 -1.03 -9.49 6.13
N VAL A 17 -0.46 -10.41 5.35
CA VAL A 17 0.74 -11.18 5.71
C VAL A 17 1.89 -10.86 4.75
N PRO A 18 3.15 -10.82 5.24
CA PRO A 18 4.29 -10.54 4.37
C PRO A 18 4.48 -11.65 3.33
N VAL A 19 4.85 -11.25 2.12
CA VAL A 19 5.21 -12.21 1.07
C VAL A 19 6.54 -12.86 1.46
N VAL A 20 6.53 -14.18 1.62
CA VAL A 20 7.71 -14.94 2.01
C VAL A 20 8.63 -15.11 0.79
N PRO A 21 9.87 -14.57 0.80
CA PRO A 21 10.77 -14.70 -0.33
C PRO A 21 11.28 -16.14 -0.47
N SER A 22 11.24 -16.68 -1.68
CA SER A 22 11.91 -17.93 -2.06
C SER A 22 13.22 -17.63 -2.81
N PRO A 23 14.21 -18.55 -2.82
CA PRO A 23 15.41 -18.37 -3.63
C PRO A 23 15.08 -18.06 -5.09
N GLY A 24 15.63 -16.95 -5.61
CA GLY A 24 15.37 -16.46 -6.97
C GLY A 24 14.16 -15.52 -7.14
N SER A 25 13.32 -15.33 -6.12
CA SER A 25 12.13 -14.46 -6.20
C SER A 25 12.41 -12.95 -6.05
N GLY A 26 13.64 -12.56 -5.70
CA GLY A 26 13.99 -11.17 -5.37
C GLY A 26 14.21 -10.24 -6.56
N ASN A 27 14.15 -10.75 -7.80
CA ASN A 27 14.26 -9.92 -8.99
C ASN A 27 12.88 -9.40 -9.40
N TYR A 28 12.58 -8.15 -9.04
CA TYR A 28 11.30 -7.50 -9.31
C TYR A 28 11.27 -6.69 -10.60
N ALA A 29 12.31 -6.73 -11.45
CA ALA A 29 12.41 -5.83 -12.60
C ALA A 29 11.23 -5.98 -13.59
N ALA A 30 10.79 -7.21 -13.86
CA ALA A 30 9.65 -7.46 -14.74
C ALA A 30 8.35 -6.91 -14.13
N GLN A 31 8.10 -7.19 -12.85
CA GLN A 31 6.92 -6.72 -12.11
C GLN A 31 6.89 -5.19 -12.03
N VAL A 32 8.03 -4.54 -11.78
CA VAL A 32 8.12 -3.08 -11.80
C VAL A 32 7.74 -2.54 -13.18
N SER A 33 8.21 -3.16 -14.26
CA SER A 33 7.87 -2.74 -15.62
C SER A 33 6.38 -2.92 -15.93
N GLU A 34 5.79 -4.02 -15.46
CA GLU A 34 4.35 -4.28 -15.53
C GLU A 34 3.54 -3.23 -14.74
N LEU A 35 3.98 -2.87 -13.53
CA LEU A 35 3.38 -1.82 -12.73
C LEU A 35 3.44 -0.46 -13.44
N VAL A 36 4.58 -0.10 -14.04
CA VAL A 36 4.67 1.12 -14.86
C VAL A 36 3.65 1.07 -15.99
N GLY A 37 3.57 -0.06 -16.71
CA GLY A 37 2.61 -0.25 -17.79
C GLY A 37 1.15 -0.09 -17.36
N MET A 38 0.79 -0.65 -16.19
CA MET A 38 -0.53 -0.52 -15.58
C MET A 38 -0.83 0.93 -15.19
N VAL A 39 0.06 1.57 -14.43
CA VAL A 39 -0.10 2.98 -14.00
C VAL A 39 -0.27 3.91 -15.19
N LEU A 40 0.53 3.74 -16.25
CA LEU A 40 0.41 4.54 -17.47
C LEU A 40 -0.87 4.25 -18.26
N LYS A 41 -1.41 3.02 -18.17
CA LYS A 41 -2.64 2.63 -18.87
C LYS A 41 -3.89 3.18 -18.18
N ASP A 42 -3.88 3.21 -16.85
CA ASP A 42 -5.01 3.67 -16.04
C ASP A 42 -5.03 5.20 -15.87
N CYS A 43 -3.92 5.87 -16.22
CA CYS A 43 -3.82 7.32 -16.24
C CYS A 43 -4.80 7.93 -17.27
N PRO A 44 -5.55 9.00 -16.91
CA PRO A 44 -6.54 9.61 -17.81
C PRO A 44 -5.93 10.38 -18.98
N VAL A 45 -4.64 10.72 -18.93
CA VAL A 45 -3.93 11.44 -19.98
C VAL A 45 -2.96 10.51 -20.72
N ASP A 46 -2.60 10.88 -21.94
CA ASP A 46 -1.69 10.06 -22.72
C ASP A 46 -0.24 10.12 -22.20
N ARG A 47 0.61 9.20 -22.69
CA ARG A 47 2.02 9.11 -22.28
C ARG A 47 2.84 10.35 -22.63
N TYR A 48 2.44 11.15 -23.63
CA TYR A 48 3.15 12.39 -23.96
C TYR A 48 2.89 13.43 -22.89
N GLU A 49 1.64 13.56 -22.45
CA GLU A 49 1.27 14.48 -21.38
C GLU A 49 1.88 14.05 -20.04
N VAL A 50 1.89 12.74 -19.72
CA VAL A 50 2.59 12.22 -18.53
C VAL A 50 4.07 12.61 -18.56
N ALA A 51 4.76 12.36 -19.68
CA ALA A 51 6.18 12.69 -19.81
C ALA A 51 6.40 14.21 -19.64
N ALA A 52 5.55 15.04 -20.25
CA ALA A 52 5.65 16.49 -20.13
C ALA A 52 5.44 16.97 -18.69
N GLN A 53 4.46 16.42 -17.96
CA GLN A 53 4.22 16.73 -16.54
C GLN A 53 5.39 16.30 -15.67
N MET A 54 5.89 15.07 -15.87
CA MET A 54 7.06 14.59 -15.14
C MET A 54 8.25 15.53 -15.35
N SER A 55 8.56 15.90 -16.59
CA SER A 55 9.66 16.84 -16.88
C SER A 55 9.49 18.20 -16.20
N ARG A 56 8.26 18.74 -16.19
CA ARG A 56 7.95 20.01 -15.52
C ARG A 56 8.19 19.93 -14.01
N TYR A 57 7.82 18.82 -13.37
CA TYR A 57 7.94 18.67 -11.92
C TYR A 57 9.33 18.21 -11.45
N SER A 58 10.04 17.41 -12.24
CA SER A 58 11.41 16.97 -11.91
C SER A 58 12.47 18.02 -12.26
N GLY A 59 12.19 18.92 -13.19
CA GLY A 59 13.18 19.86 -13.73
C GLY A 59 14.21 19.22 -14.65
N ASP A 60 14.01 17.95 -15.04
CA ASP A 60 14.84 17.22 -15.99
C ASP A 60 14.00 16.60 -17.11
N ASP A 61 14.61 16.31 -18.26
CA ASP A 61 13.86 15.79 -19.40
C ASP A 61 13.45 14.33 -19.21
N VAL A 62 12.15 14.11 -19.06
CA VAL A 62 11.48 12.81 -19.20
C VAL A 62 10.80 12.75 -20.57
N SER A 63 11.16 11.73 -21.36
CA SER A 63 10.55 11.53 -22.68
C SER A 63 9.53 10.39 -22.67
N LYS A 64 8.59 10.42 -23.61
CA LYS A 64 7.66 9.31 -23.86
C LYS A 64 8.40 7.99 -24.15
N HIS A 65 9.56 8.05 -24.80
CA HIS A 65 10.40 6.87 -25.05
C HIS A 65 10.98 6.27 -23.77
N MET A 66 11.31 7.09 -22.76
CA MET A 66 11.70 6.59 -21.44
C MET A 66 10.53 5.86 -20.78
N LEU A 67 9.32 6.44 -20.82
CA LEU A 67 8.11 5.78 -20.28
C LEU A 67 7.85 4.43 -20.97
N ASP A 68 7.96 4.38 -22.30
CA ASP A 68 7.81 3.14 -23.06
C ASP A 68 8.85 2.09 -22.64
N ALA A 69 10.11 2.50 -22.46
CA ALA A 69 11.18 1.62 -22.04
C ALA A 69 10.95 1.09 -20.62
N TRP A 70 10.59 1.96 -19.67
CA TRP A 70 10.27 1.61 -18.29
C TRP A 70 9.07 0.67 -18.19
N SER A 71 8.10 0.79 -19.10
CA SER A 71 6.90 -0.06 -19.14
C SER A 71 7.09 -1.42 -19.82
N SER A 72 8.29 -1.74 -20.30
CA SER A 72 8.55 -2.93 -21.13
C SER A 72 9.33 -3.99 -20.36
N PRO A 73 8.70 -5.11 -19.92
CA PRO A 73 9.41 -6.20 -19.24
C PRO A 73 10.56 -6.82 -20.06
N ALA A 74 10.48 -6.72 -21.40
CA ALA A 74 11.53 -7.19 -22.31
C ALA A 74 12.81 -6.31 -22.31
N ARG A 75 12.77 -5.11 -21.72
CA ARG A 75 13.89 -4.16 -21.68
C ARG A 75 14.45 -4.06 -20.26
N CYS A 76 15.05 -5.15 -19.78
CA CYS A 76 15.52 -5.28 -18.40
C CYS A 76 16.52 -4.20 -17.95
N ASP A 77 17.32 -3.66 -18.88
CA ASP A 77 18.33 -2.62 -18.60
C ASP A 77 17.76 -1.20 -18.54
N HIS A 78 16.46 -1.05 -18.83
CA HIS A 78 15.77 0.23 -18.85
C HIS A 78 14.59 0.23 -17.88
N ASN A 79 14.82 -0.24 -16.65
CA ASN A 79 13.83 -0.14 -15.59
C ASN A 79 13.73 1.31 -15.07
N ILE A 80 12.58 1.67 -14.52
CA ILE A 80 12.41 3.01 -13.93
C ILE A 80 13.34 3.17 -12.71
N PRO A 81 14.11 4.26 -12.61
CA PRO A 81 14.86 4.54 -11.39
C PRO A 81 13.91 4.76 -10.22
N PHE A 82 14.17 4.12 -9.07
CA PHE A 82 13.27 4.13 -7.91
C PHE A 82 12.86 5.55 -7.48
N TYR A 83 13.77 6.52 -7.54
CA TYR A 83 13.49 7.91 -7.16
C TYR A 83 12.43 8.60 -8.04
N ARG A 84 12.11 8.07 -9.22
CA ARG A 84 11.06 8.61 -10.10
C ARG A 84 9.67 8.05 -9.81
N ILE A 85 9.57 6.96 -9.04
CA ILE A 85 8.30 6.33 -8.71
C ILE A 85 7.32 7.30 -8.03
N PRO A 86 7.72 8.08 -7.00
CA PRO A 86 6.80 9.02 -6.36
C PRO A 86 6.25 10.07 -7.33
N LEU A 87 7.08 10.52 -8.28
CA LEU A 87 6.64 11.49 -9.29
C LEU A 87 5.71 10.85 -10.33
N LEU A 88 5.98 9.62 -10.75
CA LEU A 88 5.08 8.90 -11.66
C LEU A 88 3.71 8.68 -11.00
N GLU A 89 3.70 8.28 -9.72
CA GLU A 89 2.48 8.12 -8.92
C GLU A 89 1.71 9.43 -8.77
N GLU A 90 2.40 10.55 -8.48
CA GLU A 90 1.79 11.89 -8.39
C GLU A 90 1.14 12.30 -9.72
N VAL A 91 1.88 12.22 -10.84
CA VAL A 91 1.39 12.62 -12.17
C VAL A 91 0.25 11.73 -12.63
N CYS A 92 0.32 10.42 -12.37
CA CYS A 92 -0.71 9.47 -12.77
C CYS A 92 -1.85 9.33 -11.74
N GLN A 93 -1.81 10.09 -10.64
CA GLN A 93 -2.77 10.01 -9.54
C GLN A 93 -2.99 8.57 -9.05
N SER A 94 -1.89 7.84 -8.87
CA SER A 94 -1.89 6.42 -8.53
C SER A 94 -1.14 6.16 -7.23
N HIS A 95 -1.49 5.05 -6.58
CA HIS A 95 -0.81 4.53 -5.40
C HIS A 95 -0.27 3.11 -5.61
N ALA A 96 -0.27 2.62 -6.86
CA ALA A 96 0.00 1.22 -7.18
C ALA A 96 1.38 0.73 -6.73
N PHE A 97 2.43 1.55 -6.83
CA PHE A 97 3.77 1.18 -6.37
C PHE A 97 3.85 1.20 -4.86
N THR A 98 3.32 2.25 -4.24
CA THR A 98 3.34 2.38 -2.78
C THR A 98 2.56 1.23 -2.13
N ASP A 99 1.36 0.93 -2.65
CA ASP A 99 0.53 -0.19 -2.22
C ASP A 99 1.23 -1.54 -2.42
N TRP A 100 1.89 -1.74 -3.57
CA TRP A 100 2.62 -2.96 -3.86
C TRP A 100 3.80 -3.18 -2.89
N ILE A 101 4.61 -2.15 -2.63
CA ILE A 101 5.74 -2.24 -1.69
C ILE A 101 5.23 -2.59 -0.29
N VAL A 102 4.17 -1.95 0.17
CA VAL A 102 3.58 -2.20 1.48
C VAL A 102 2.95 -3.60 1.55
N HIS A 103 2.31 -4.05 0.47
CA HIS A 103 1.76 -5.38 0.36
C HIS A 103 2.84 -6.47 0.48
N LEU A 104 4.00 -6.31 -0.17
CA LEU A 104 5.13 -7.25 -0.03
C LEU A 104 5.55 -7.44 1.44
N ARG A 105 5.33 -6.41 2.28
CA ARG A 105 5.67 -6.42 3.70
C ARG A 105 4.52 -6.83 4.61
N GLY A 106 3.38 -7.24 4.05
CA GLY A 106 2.21 -7.63 4.83
C GLY A 106 1.51 -6.45 5.46
N GLY A 107 1.53 -5.30 4.78
CA GLY A 107 0.77 -4.13 5.16
C GLY A 107 -0.37 -3.85 4.19
N ARG A 108 -1.16 -2.85 4.57
CA ARG A 108 -2.06 -2.10 3.69
C ARG A 108 -1.86 -0.63 3.98
N VAL A 109 -1.90 0.21 2.96
CA VAL A 109 -1.84 1.66 3.14
C VAL A 109 -3.25 2.16 3.38
N ALA A 110 -3.39 3.09 4.32
CA ALA A 110 -4.62 3.82 4.56
C ALA A 110 -4.39 5.27 4.14
N TYR A 111 -5.19 5.77 3.23
CA TYR A 111 -5.04 7.12 2.68
C TYR A 111 -6.07 8.08 3.25
N GLY A 112 -5.67 9.33 3.47
CA GLY A 112 -6.55 10.40 3.93
C GLY A 112 -7.33 10.04 5.21
N ARG A 113 -8.66 10.05 5.12
CA ARG A 113 -9.54 9.80 6.28
C ARG A 113 -9.43 8.37 6.83
N GLU A 114 -9.06 7.40 6.01
CA GLU A 114 -8.90 6.02 6.46
C GLU A 114 -7.73 5.89 7.45
N ALA A 115 -6.66 6.65 7.27
CA ALA A 115 -5.55 6.70 8.21
C ALA A 115 -6.01 7.18 9.60
N LEU A 116 -6.85 8.23 9.63
CA LEU A 116 -7.43 8.73 10.88
C LEU A 116 -8.38 7.72 11.53
N ALA A 117 -9.17 7.00 10.72
CA ALA A 117 -10.05 5.94 11.22
C ALA A 117 -9.24 4.79 11.86
N ALA A 118 -8.10 4.42 11.26
CA ALA A 118 -7.21 3.41 11.81
C ALA A 118 -6.62 3.85 13.16
N GLU A 119 -6.17 5.10 13.29
CA GLU A 119 -5.66 5.66 14.54
C GLU A 119 -6.76 5.76 15.61
N TYR A 120 -7.96 6.23 15.23
CA TYR A 120 -9.13 6.25 16.12
C TYR A 120 -9.46 4.85 16.65
N GLY A 121 -9.43 3.83 15.79
CA GLY A 121 -9.65 2.45 16.18
C GLY A 121 -8.59 1.92 17.16
N LYS A 122 -7.32 2.30 16.99
CA LYS A 122 -6.24 1.95 17.95
C LYS A 122 -6.51 2.57 19.32
N LEU A 123 -6.84 3.87 19.36
CA LEU A 123 -7.13 4.58 20.61
C LEU A 123 -8.39 4.05 21.30
N SER A 124 -9.43 3.73 20.53
CA SER A 124 -10.67 3.15 21.07
C SER A 124 -10.42 1.81 21.77
N ARG A 125 -9.58 0.93 21.18
CA ARG A 125 -9.18 -0.33 21.84
C ARG A 125 -8.41 -0.12 23.14
N ILE A 126 -7.56 0.90 23.20
CA ILE A 126 -6.84 1.26 24.42
C ILE A 126 -7.83 1.75 25.48
N GLN A 127 -8.78 2.61 25.09
CA GLN A 127 -9.81 3.12 25.99
C GLN A 127 -10.68 1.99 26.56
N GLU A 128 -11.10 1.04 25.73
CA GLU A 128 -11.86 -0.14 26.16
C GLU A 128 -11.09 -0.97 27.20
N ARG A 129 -9.79 -1.18 26.97
CA ARG A 129 -8.92 -1.89 27.90
C ARG A 129 -8.77 -1.16 29.23
N VAL A 130 -8.49 0.14 29.19
CA VAL A 130 -8.39 0.98 30.40
C VAL A 130 -9.70 0.96 31.19
N ASN A 131 -10.85 1.09 30.52
CA ASN A 131 -12.16 1.02 31.17
C ASN A 131 -12.44 -0.37 31.78
N ALA A 132 -11.98 -1.44 31.14
CA ALA A 132 -12.06 -2.79 31.72
C ALA A 132 -11.21 -2.92 32.99
N ASP A 133 -10.01 -2.36 33.00
CA ASP A 133 -9.10 -2.42 34.14
C ASP A 133 -9.57 -1.51 35.29
N LEU A 134 -10.13 -0.33 34.99
CA LEU A 134 -10.78 0.53 35.99
C LEU A 134 -11.95 -0.17 36.68
N ARG A 135 -12.79 -0.91 35.94
CA ARG A 135 -13.88 -1.71 36.53
C ARG A 135 -13.34 -2.78 37.48
N LYS A 136 -12.26 -3.48 37.11
CA LYS A 136 -11.61 -4.46 37.99
C LYS A 136 -11.05 -3.80 39.26
N LEU A 137 -10.43 -2.63 39.15
CA LEU A 137 -9.88 -1.89 40.29
C LEU A 137 -10.97 -1.44 41.25
N LYS A 138 -12.07 -0.86 40.76
CA LYS A 138 -13.23 -0.50 41.60
C LYS A 138 -13.77 -1.68 42.40
N LYS A 139 -13.91 -2.84 41.75
CA LYS A 139 -14.32 -4.07 42.41
C LYS A 139 -13.34 -4.52 43.51
N LEU A 140 -12.04 -4.39 43.29
CA LEU A 140 -11.01 -4.72 44.30
C LEU A 140 -10.99 -3.74 45.47
N MET A 141 -11.34 -2.47 45.23
CA MET A 141 -11.42 -1.44 46.26
C MET A 141 -12.68 -1.55 47.12
N GLY A 142 -13.60 -2.46 46.80
CA GLY A 142 -14.85 -2.63 47.54
C GLY A 142 -15.85 -1.49 47.33
N GLU A 143 -15.70 -0.72 46.24
CA GLU A 143 -16.62 0.37 45.87
C GLU A 143 -17.86 -0.13 45.09
N GLU A 144 -18.08 -1.45 45.03
CA GLU A 144 -19.31 -2.05 44.49
C GLU A 144 -20.20 -2.52 45.66
N GLU A 145 -21.16 -1.67 46.06
CA GLU A 145 -22.53 -2.10 46.43
C GLU A 145 -23.41 -1.99 45.18
#